data_AF-A0A522C5E4-F1
#
_entry.id   AF-A0A522C5E4-F1
#
_cell.length_a   1.000
_cell.length_b   1.000
_cell.length_c   1.000
_cell.angle_alpha   90.00
_cell.angle_beta   90.00
_cell.angle_gamma   90.00
#
_symmetry.space_group_name_H-M   'P 1'
#
loop_
_entity.id
_entity.type
_entity.pdbx_description
1 polymer ?
#
loop_
_entity_poly.entity_id
_entity_poly.type
_entity_poly.pdbx_seq_one_letter_code
_entity_poly.pdbx_strand_id
1 'polypeptide(L)'
;MIITKKRDFKELMENIKNYKSFFLLGCSECATLCGTGGEPELKAMKETLEAEGKSVTGTFVAKTGCQVLGTKVELKPFKEALDKTDCIIVMSCGAGTQSAVELYEDKPVFPANDSLFLGNMTRLQFFDERCSLCGKCILDKTGGICPITACPKGLLNGPCGGCKDGHCEISPDIKCAWVRIYERMKKLDRLQELCEVTLEAKDWSASQKPRTLVTREEKKK
;
A
#
# COMPACT_ATOMS: atom_id res chain seq x y z
N MET A 1 -5.84 1.59 -0.71
CA MET A 1 -4.79 1.42 -1.74
C MET A 1 -3.43 1.46 -1.07
N ILE A 2 -2.46 0.64 -1.47
CA ILE A 2 -1.09 0.75 -0.93
C ILE A 2 -0.39 1.89 -1.66
N ILE A 3 0.00 2.93 -0.92
CA ILE A 3 0.69 4.08 -1.51
C ILE A 3 2.13 3.70 -1.80
N THR A 4 2.54 3.97 -3.03
CA THR A 4 3.88 3.67 -3.52
C THR A 4 4.61 4.92 -3.94
N LYS A 5 5.94 4.91 -3.75
CA LYS A 5 6.85 5.96 -4.24
C LYS A 5 7.95 5.28 -5.03
N LYS A 6 8.37 5.90 -6.15
CA LYS A 6 9.53 5.43 -6.91
C LYS A 6 10.76 5.43 -5.99
N ARG A 7 11.53 4.35 -6.02
CA ARG A 7 12.83 4.29 -5.36
C ARG A 7 13.79 5.28 -5.99
N ASP A 8 14.86 5.58 -5.25
CA ASP A 8 15.98 6.29 -5.84
C ASP A 8 16.53 5.48 -7.02
N PHE A 9 16.71 6.15 -8.15
CA PHE A 9 17.12 5.47 -9.38
C PHE A 9 18.55 4.93 -9.29
N LYS A 10 19.46 5.60 -8.56
CA LYS A 10 20.84 5.13 -8.40
C LYS A 10 20.89 3.87 -7.56
N GLU A 11 20.08 3.82 -6.50
CA GLU A 11 19.92 2.60 -5.68
C GLU A 11 19.40 1.43 -6.54
N LEU A 12 18.39 1.66 -7.39
CA LEU A 12 17.89 0.65 -8.30
C LEU A 12 18.98 0.16 -9.27
N MET A 13 19.72 1.09 -9.88
CA MET A 13 20.80 0.76 -10.84
C MET A 13 21.92 -0.05 -10.19
N GLU A 14 22.31 0.28 -8.96
CA GLU A 14 23.30 -0.48 -8.19
C GLU A 14 22.81 -1.91 -7.91
N ASN A 15 21.53 -2.08 -7.55
CA ASN A 15 20.92 -3.40 -7.31
C ASN A 15 20.88 -4.28 -8.56
N ILE A 16 20.70 -3.67 -9.74
CA ILE A 16 20.59 -4.40 -11.01
C ILE A 16 21.86 -4.41 -11.88
N LYS A 17 22.99 -3.90 -11.36
CA LYS A 17 24.20 -3.62 -12.14
C LYS A 17 24.71 -4.83 -12.93
N ASN A 18 24.57 -6.04 -12.36
CA ASN A 18 25.07 -7.29 -12.92
C ASN A 18 24.16 -7.93 -13.98
N TYR A 19 22.97 -7.38 -14.22
CA TYR A 19 21.99 -7.90 -15.20
C TYR A 19 21.95 -7.02 -16.45
N LYS A 20 21.62 -7.60 -17.61
CA LYS A 20 21.66 -6.88 -18.90
C LYS A 20 20.29 -6.71 -19.54
N SER A 21 19.40 -7.69 -19.35
CA SER A 21 18.06 -7.67 -19.93
C SER A 21 16.97 -7.69 -18.85
N PHE A 22 15.93 -6.89 -19.06
CA PHE A 22 14.88 -6.63 -18.07
C PHE A 22 13.47 -6.77 -18.63
N PHE A 23 12.57 -7.31 -17.82
CA PHE A 23 11.13 -7.28 -18.06
C PHE A 23 10.50 -6.36 -17.01
N LEU A 24 9.70 -5.38 -17.45
CA LEU A 24 9.07 -4.42 -16.55
C LEU A 24 7.64 -4.84 -16.24
N LEU A 25 7.33 -5.00 -14.96
CA LEU A 25 6.00 -5.39 -14.48
C LEU A 25 5.38 -4.29 -13.62
N GLY A 26 4.29 -3.68 -14.12
CA GLY A 26 3.49 -2.66 -13.45
C GLY A 26 2.23 -3.22 -12.79
N CYS A 27 1.43 -2.34 -12.20
CA CYS A 27 0.13 -2.67 -11.59
C CYS A 27 -0.89 -1.56 -11.85
N SER A 28 -2.03 -1.91 -12.46
CA SER A 28 -3.04 -0.95 -12.92
C SER A 28 -3.85 -0.29 -11.79
N GLU A 29 -3.72 -0.78 -10.56
CA GLU A 29 -4.51 -0.33 -9.41
C GLU A 29 -3.75 0.75 -8.62
N CYS A 30 -3.18 0.38 -7.46
CA CYS A 30 -2.62 1.34 -6.52
C CYS A 30 -1.40 2.07 -7.10
N ALA A 31 -0.53 1.37 -7.84
CA ALA A 31 0.71 1.92 -8.35
C ALA A 31 0.48 2.93 -9.49
N THR A 32 -0.46 2.66 -10.39
CA THR A 32 -0.93 3.61 -11.41
C THR A 32 -1.54 4.86 -10.78
N LEU A 33 -2.41 4.72 -9.78
CA LEU A 33 -3.00 5.88 -9.10
C LEU A 33 -1.93 6.75 -8.41
N CYS A 34 -0.84 6.15 -7.93
CA CYS A 34 0.31 6.86 -7.39
C CYS A 34 1.24 7.47 -8.45
N GLY A 35 1.05 7.18 -9.74
CA GLY A 35 1.97 7.60 -10.81
C GLY A 35 3.34 6.92 -10.72
N THR A 36 3.34 5.64 -10.34
CA THR A 36 4.58 4.87 -10.06
C THR A 36 4.65 3.52 -10.77
N GLY A 37 3.62 3.10 -11.49
CA GLY A 37 3.55 1.74 -12.04
C GLY A 37 2.54 1.49 -13.14
N GLY A 38 2.00 2.56 -13.76
CA GLY A 38 1.16 2.46 -14.93
C GLY A 38 1.98 2.49 -16.23
N GLU A 39 1.30 2.44 -17.36
CA GLU A 39 1.93 2.45 -18.69
C GLU A 39 2.88 3.64 -18.92
N PRO A 40 2.54 4.90 -18.53
CA PRO A 40 3.45 6.02 -18.71
C PRO A 40 4.75 5.85 -17.92
N GLU A 41 4.66 5.30 -16.70
CA GLU A 41 5.84 5.05 -15.87
C GLU A 41 6.70 3.91 -16.38
N LEU A 42 6.09 2.82 -16.87
CA LEU A 42 6.82 1.72 -17.48
C LEU A 42 7.55 2.17 -18.75
N LYS A 43 6.90 2.99 -19.58
CA LYS A 43 7.51 3.58 -20.77
C LYS A 43 8.73 4.45 -20.40
N ALA A 44 8.59 5.34 -19.42
CA ALA A 44 9.69 6.18 -18.96
C ALA A 44 10.85 5.36 -18.37
N MET A 45 10.55 4.32 -17.57
CA MET A 45 11.56 3.42 -17.02
C MET A 45 12.28 2.65 -18.14
N LYS A 46 11.54 2.19 -19.15
CA LYS A 46 12.13 1.53 -20.32
C LYS A 46 13.12 2.44 -21.03
N GLU A 47 12.71 3.66 -21.38
CA GLU A 47 13.57 4.63 -22.06
C GLU A 47 14.82 4.94 -21.23
N THR A 48 14.69 5.06 -19.91
CA THR A 48 15.81 5.31 -19.01
C THR A 48 16.79 4.13 -18.96
N LEU A 49 16.30 2.89 -18.85
CA LEU A 49 17.15 1.69 -18.84
C LEU A 49 17.88 1.49 -20.17
N GLU A 50 17.20 1.73 -21.29
CA GLU A 50 17.79 1.64 -22.63
C GLU A 50 18.87 2.71 -22.85
N ALA A 51 18.69 3.92 -22.33
CA ALA A 51 19.73 4.96 -22.33
C ALA A 51 20.97 4.57 -21.52
N GLU A 52 20.81 3.79 -20.44
CA GLU A 52 21.90 3.24 -19.62
C GLU A 52 22.52 1.95 -20.22
N GLY A 53 22.19 1.63 -21.48
CA GLY A 53 22.75 0.47 -22.19
C GLY A 53 22.19 -0.88 -21.73
N LYS A 54 21.05 -0.90 -21.04
CA LYS A 54 20.33 -2.12 -20.67
C LYS A 54 19.25 -2.43 -21.71
N SER A 55 18.89 -3.71 -21.86
CA SER A 55 17.83 -4.13 -22.78
C SER A 55 16.52 -4.34 -22.04
N VAL A 56 15.39 -3.88 -22.60
CA VAL A 56 14.06 -4.19 -22.07
C VAL A 56 13.35 -5.14 -23.04
N THR A 57 13.14 -6.38 -22.59
CA THR A 57 12.56 -7.47 -23.39
C THR A 57 11.05 -7.35 -23.55
N GLY A 58 10.41 -6.70 -22.59
CA GLY A 58 8.96 -6.54 -22.54
C GLY A 58 8.50 -5.71 -21.36
N THR A 59 7.27 -5.23 -21.47
CA THR A 59 6.60 -4.44 -20.44
C THR A 59 5.17 -4.91 -20.31
N PHE A 60 4.67 -5.06 -19.10
CA PHE A 60 3.29 -5.43 -18.85
C PHE A 60 2.75 -4.78 -17.58
N VAL A 61 1.51 -4.30 -17.61
CA VAL A 61 0.82 -3.76 -16.43
C VAL A 61 -0.22 -4.79 -15.99
N ALA A 62 0.04 -5.48 -14.87
CA ALA A 62 -0.90 -6.44 -14.33
C ALA A 62 -2.15 -5.75 -13.80
N LYS A 63 -3.32 -6.37 -13.96
CA LYS A 63 -4.57 -5.80 -13.44
C LYS A 63 -4.52 -5.69 -11.92
N THR A 64 -4.08 -6.74 -11.24
CA THR A 64 -3.87 -6.73 -9.80
C THR A 64 -2.62 -7.55 -9.49
N GLY A 65 -1.46 -6.90 -9.46
CA GLY A 65 -0.17 -7.58 -9.35
C GLY A 65 0.01 -8.42 -8.08
N CYS A 66 -0.77 -8.19 -7.02
CA CYS A 66 -0.78 -8.99 -5.79
C CYS A 66 -1.76 -10.18 -5.82
N GLN A 67 -2.44 -10.43 -6.94
CA GLN A 67 -3.26 -11.61 -7.17
C GLN A 67 -2.44 -12.65 -7.93
N VAL A 68 -1.59 -13.40 -7.22
CA VAL A 68 -0.59 -14.33 -7.78
C VAL A 68 -1.09 -15.12 -9.00
N LEU A 69 -2.19 -15.89 -8.86
CA LEU A 69 -2.72 -16.72 -9.96
C LEU A 69 -3.31 -15.91 -11.12
N GLY A 70 -3.93 -14.75 -10.83
CA GLY A 70 -4.45 -13.87 -11.87
C GLY A 70 -3.31 -13.28 -12.69
N THR A 71 -2.30 -12.74 -12.02
CA THR A 71 -1.08 -12.23 -12.65
C THR A 71 -0.36 -13.32 -13.46
N LYS A 72 -0.33 -14.58 -12.98
CA LYS A 72 0.22 -15.72 -13.74
C LYS A 72 -0.48 -15.91 -15.09
N VAL A 73 -1.80 -15.86 -15.11
CA VAL A 73 -2.59 -16.02 -16.35
C VAL A 73 -2.33 -14.87 -17.30
N GLU A 74 -2.31 -13.64 -16.78
CA GLU A 74 -2.03 -12.42 -17.54
C GLU A 74 -0.64 -12.39 -18.18
N LEU A 75 0.37 -12.99 -17.52
CA LEU A 75 1.74 -13.03 -18.03
C LEU A 75 2.01 -14.14 -19.05
N LYS A 76 1.10 -15.11 -19.24
CA LYS A 76 1.28 -16.20 -20.23
C LYS A 76 1.63 -15.74 -21.64
N PRO A 77 1.01 -14.69 -22.21
CA PRO A 77 1.35 -14.19 -23.55
C PRO A 77 2.78 -13.63 -23.65
N PHE A 78 3.40 -13.29 -22.51
CA PHE A 78 4.74 -12.70 -22.44
C PHE A 78 5.83 -13.73 -22.14
N LYS A 79 5.51 -15.03 -22.13
CA LYS A 79 6.44 -16.11 -21.78
C LYS A 79 7.78 -15.99 -22.52
N GLU A 80 7.76 -15.80 -23.83
CA GLU A 80 8.99 -15.69 -24.62
C GLU A 80 9.87 -14.48 -24.25
N ALA A 81 9.24 -13.35 -23.91
CA ALA A 81 9.97 -12.16 -23.47
C ALA A 81 10.58 -12.38 -22.08
N LEU A 82 9.81 -12.97 -21.17
CA LEU A 82 10.26 -13.33 -19.83
C LEU A 82 11.39 -14.37 -19.87
N ASP A 83 11.30 -15.39 -20.70
CA ASP A 83 12.33 -16.43 -20.85
C ASP A 83 13.68 -15.81 -21.25
N LYS A 84 13.68 -14.81 -22.14
CA LYS A 84 14.86 -14.07 -22.63
C LYS A 84 15.41 -13.02 -21.65
N THR A 85 14.76 -12.82 -20.51
CA THR A 85 15.08 -11.79 -19.53
C THR A 85 15.98 -12.31 -18.41
N ASP A 86 17.01 -11.56 -18.05
CA ASP A 86 17.89 -11.87 -16.92
C ASP A 86 17.24 -11.52 -15.57
N CYS A 87 16.49 -10.40 -15.52
CA CYS A 87 15.95 -9.83 -14.30
C CYS A 87 14.56 -9.18 -14.50
N ILE A 88 13.64 -9.37 -13.58
CA ILE A 88 12.32 -8.70 -13.61
C ILE A 88 12.37 -7.47 -12.69
N ILE A 89 11.94 -6.31 -13.20
CA ILE A 89 11.77 -5.10 -12.40
C ILE A 89 10.28 -4.87 -12.16
N VAL A 90 9.88 -4.82 -10.90
CA VAL A 90 8.48 -4.67 -10.50
C VAL A 90 8.21 -3.24 -10.05
N MET A 91 7.43 -2.52 -10.85
CA MET A 91 6.91 -1.18 -10.58
C MET A 91 5.54 -1.27 -9.90
N SER A 92 5.49 -1.92 -8.74
CA SER A 92 4.28 -2.16 -7.93
C SER A 92 4.58 -2.03 -6.44
N CYS A 93 3.61 -2.34 -5.58
CA CYS A 93 3.86 -2.48 -4.15
C CYS A 93 4.61 -3.79 -3.83
N GLY A 94 5.13 -3.91 -2.60
CA GLY A 94 5.92 -5.07 -2.18
C GLY A 94 5.17 -6.41 -2.25
N ALA A 95 3.84 -6.42 -2.07
CA ALA A 95 3.04 -7.62 -2.27
C ALA A 95 2.99 -8.05 -3.75
N GLY A 96 2.97 -7.10 -4.68
CA GLY A 96 3.07 -7.37 -6.11
C GLY A 96 4.47 -7.89 -6.49
N THR A 97 5.52 -7.32 -5.90
CA THR A 97 6.89 -7.82 -6.08
C THR A 97 7.04 -9.26 -5.60
N GLN A 98 6.52 -9.59 -4.41
CA GLN A 98 6.57 -10.96 -3.89
C GLN A 98 5.75 -11.93 -4.75
N SER A 99 4.63 -11.49 -5.32
CA SER A 99 3.87 -12.31 -6.26
C SER A 99 4.71 -12.64 -7.50
N ALA A 100 5.48 -11.68 -8.03
CA ALA A 100 6.40 -11.94 -9.13
C ALA A 100 7.55 -12.88 -8.73
N VAL A 101 8.11 -12.75 -7.51
CA VAL A 101 9.11 -13.69 -6.97
C VAL A 101 8.57 -15.12 -6.93
N GLU A 102 7.34 -15.31 -6.45
CA GLU A 102 6.69 -16.64 -6.40
C GLU A 102 6.43 -17.21 -7.80
N LEU A 103 6.14 -16.36 -8.79
CA LEU A 103 5.86 -16.81 -10.16
C LEU A 103 7.11 -17.14 -10.96
N TYR A 104 8.27 -16.56 -10.61
CA TYR A 104 9.54 -16.69 -11.33
C TYR A 104 10.68 -17.00 -10.36
N GLU A 105 10.61 -18.17 -9.73
CA GLU A 105 11.57 -18.61 -8.71
C GLU A 105 13.02 -18.72 -9.24
N ASP A 106 13.18 -18.88 -10.55
CA ASP A 106 14.45 -19.02 -11.26
C ASP A 106 15.03 -17.68 -11.76
N LYS A 107 14.33 -16.56 -11.54
CA LYS A 107 14.75 -15.23 -12.01
C LYS A 107 14.85 -14.23 -10.86
N PRO A 108 15.91 -13.42 -10.81
CA PRO A 108 15.99 -12.27 -9.92
C PRO A 108 14.84 -11.28 -10.18
N VAL A 109 14.18 -10.85 -9.10
CA VAL A 109 13.08 -9.89 -9.14
C VAL A 109 13.39 -8.73 -8.20
N PHE A 110 13.39 -7.50 -8.72
CA PHE A 110 13.69 -6.29 -7.94
C PHE A 110 12.50 -5.33 -7.91
N PRO A 111 12.13 -4.79 -6.74
CA PRO A 111 11.17 -3.70 -6.67
C PRO A 111 11.79 -2.38 -7.15
N ALA A 112 11.04 -1.63 -7.96
CA ALA A 112 11.37 -0.24 -8.35
C ALA A 112 10.65 0.81 -7.48
N ASN A 113 9.74 0.38 -6.61
CA ASN A 113 8.96 1.26 -5.75
C ASN A 113 9.02 0.81 -4.28
N ASP A 114 8.96 1.78 -3.38
CA ASP A 114 8.72 1.55 -1.96
C ASP A 114 7.23 1.58 -1.66
N SER A 115 6.80 0.69 -0.75
CA SER A 115 5.43 0.68 -0.20
C SER A 115 5.43 1.45 1.11
N LEU A 116 4.61 2.50 1.19
CA LEU A 116 4.64 3.44 2.31
C LEU A 116 3.58 3.10 3.36
N PHE A 117 2.30 3.23 2.99
CA PHE A 117 1.17 3.02 3.91
C PHE A 117 -0.11 2.68 3.15
N LEU A 118 -1.15 2.26 3.87
CA LEU A 118 -2.50 2.13 3.31
C LEU A 118 -3.15 3.51 3.25
N GLY A 119 -3.26 4.06 2.05
CA GLY A 119 -3.80 5.40 1.83
C GLY A 119 -5.21 5.43 1.27
N ASN A 120 -5.83 6.58 1.45
CA ASN A 120 -6.98 7.07 0.73
C ASN A 120 -6.53 8.23 -0.16
N MET A 121 -7.11 8.34 -1.35
CA MET A 121 -6.85 9.45 -2.27
C MET A 121 -7.94 10.52 -2.08
N THR A 122 -7.59 11.70 -1.59
CA THR A 122 -8.56 12.80 -1.40
C THR A 122 -8.70 13.67 -2.64
N ARG A 123 -7.62 13.76 -3.41
CA ARG A 123 -7.53 14.37 -4.74
C ARG A 123 -6.54 13.55 -5.55
N LEU A 124 -6.56 13.67 -6.88
CA LEU A 124 -5.60 12.97 -7.73
C LEU A 124 -4.18 13.15 -7.19
N GLN A 125 -3.50 12.04 -6.90
CA GLN A 125 -2.14 12.00 -6.35
C GLN A 125 -1.93 12.70 -4.99
N PHE A 126 -3.00 12.97 -4.25
CA PHE A 126 -2.94 13.43 -2.87
C PHE A 126 -3.48 12.34 -1.94
N PHE A 127 -2.60 11.80 -1.09
CA PHE A 127 -2.90 10.62 -0.28
C PHE A 127 -2.77 10.91 1.22
N ASP A 128 -3.71 10.37 2.01
CA ASP A 128 -3.65 10.39 3.47
C ASP A 128 -3.87 8.99 4.07
N GLU A 129 -3.19 8.69 5.17
CA GLU A 129 -3.33 7.42 5.87
C GLU A 129 -4.57 7.45 6.79
N ARG A 130 -5.47 6.46 6.64
CA ARG A 130 -6.70 6.37 7.46
C ARG A 130 -6.89 5.05 8.18
N CYS A 131 -6.07 4.04 7.89
CA CYS A 131 -6.20 2.73 8.50
C CYS A 131 -4.83 2.06 8.65
N SER A 132 -4.54 1.63 9.88
CA SER A 132 -3.31 0.89 10.22
C SER A 132 -3.46 -0.64 10.05
N LEU A 133 -4.57 -1.11 9.47
CA LEU A 133 -4.87 -2.54 9.27
C LEU A 133 -4.73 -3.36 10.56
N CYS A 134 -5.29 -2.89 11.66
CA CYS A 134 -5.03 -3.43 13.00
C CYS A 134 -5.97 -4.59 13.44
N GLY A 135 -6.57 -5.32 12.49
CA GLY A 135 -7.34 -6.55 12.70
C GLY A 135 -8.77 -6.35 13.25
N LYS A 136 -8.90 -5.65 14.39
CA LYS A 136 -10.20 -5.36 15.03
C LYS A 136 -10.55 -3.88 14.86
N CYS A 137 -11.58 -3.62 14.04
CA CYS A 137 -12.06 -2.27 13.74
C CYS A 137 -12.85 -1.68 14.92
N ILE A 138 -12.79 -0.35 15.08
CA ILE A 138 -13.52 0.41 16.11
C ILE A 138 -14.22 1.66 15.54
N LEU A 139 -14.27 1.78 14.20
CA LEU A 139 -14.80 2.97 13.52
C LEU A 139 -16.30 3.19 13.76
N ASP A 140 -17.02 2.11 14.04
CA ASP A 140 -18.42 2.09 14.47
C ASP A 140 -18.63 2.90 15.76
N LYS A 141 -17.63 2.93 16.65
CA LYS A 141 -17.68 3.61 17.95
C LYS A 141 -17.16 5.03 17.94
N THR A 142 -16.44 5.44 16.90
CA THR A 142 -15.71 6.72 16.83
C THR A 142 -16.21 7.64 15.71
N GLY A 143 -17.47 7.47 15.28
CA GLY A 143 -18.06 8.29 14.22
C GLY A 143 -17.37 8.15 12.86
N GLY A 144 -16.69 7.04 12.63
CA GLY A 144 -15.96 6.76 11.38
C GLY A 144 -14.55 7.35 11.29
N ILE A 145 -13.99 7.87 12.38
CA ILE A 145 -12.62 8.41 12.40
C ILE A 145 -11.73 7.49 13.25
N CYS A 146 -10.67 6.95 12.67
CA CYS A 146 -9.77 6.02 13.37
C CYS A 146 -8.88 6.77 14.37
N PRO A 147 -9.04 6.62 15.69
CA PRO A 147 -8.16 7.29 16.64
C PRO A 147 -6.77 6.68 16.68
N ILE A 148 -6.61 5.40 16.29
CA ILE A 148 -5.32 4.71 16.24
C ILE A 148 -4.43 5.29 15.13
N THR A 149 -5.01 5.55 13.96
CA THR A 149 -4.26 6.06 12.80
C THR A 149 -4.19 7.58 12.78
N ALA A 150 -5.30 8.28 13.08
CA ALA A 150 -5.35 9.74 12.98
C ALA A 150 -4.73 10.48 14.17
N CYS A 151 -4.51 9.79 15.30
CA CYS A 151 -3.77 10.34 16.43
C CYS A 151 -2.33 9.83 16.38
N PRO A 152 -1.30 10.71 16.34
CA PRO A 152 0.08 10.28 16.40
C PRO A 152 0.46 9.44 17.64
N LYS A 153 -0.32 9.57 18.72
CA LYS A 153 -0.16 8.76 19.95
C LYS A 153 -1.04 7.52 19.99
N GLY A 154 -1.93 7.33 19.01
CA GLY A 154 -2.87 6.21 18.95
C GLY A 154 -3.85 6.11 20.12
N LEU A 155 -4.20 7.23 20.78
CA LEU A 155 -5.04 7.22 21.98
C LEU A 155 -6.47 6.74 21.71
N LEU A 156 -6.94 5.75 22.47
CA LEU A 156 -8.24 5.11 22.28
C LEU A 156 -9.41 5.77 23.01
N ASN A 157 -9.17 6.58 24.04
CA ASN A 157 -10.23 7.14 24.90
C ASN A 157 -9.95 8.61 25.23
N GLY A 158 -10.19 9.50 24.28
CA GLY A 158 -10.07 10.95 24.47
C GLY A 158 -8.71 11.58 24.12
N PRO A 159 -8.65 12.93 24.12
CA PRO A 159 -7.44 13.70 23.78
C PRO A 159 -6.36 13.64 24.87
N CYS A 160 -5.09 13.85 24.49
CA CYS A 160 -3.92 13.81 25.41
C CYS A 160 -3.71 15.06 26.29
N GLY A 161 -4.69 15.96 26.36
CA GLY A 161 -4.55 17.26 27.05
C GLY A 161 -3.73 18.32 26.31
N GLY A 162 -2.71 17.96 25.52
CA GLY A 162 -1.93 18.94 24.73
C GLY A 162 -2.57 19.40 23.42
N CYS A 163 -3.84 19.07 23.19
CA CYS A 163 -4.58 19.61 22.05
C CYS A 163 -4.76 21.12 22.22
N LYS A 164 -4.35 21.92 21.23
CA LYS A 164 -4.48 23.38 21.25
C LYS A 164 -5.29 23.84 20.05
N ASP A 165 -6.34 24.63 20.28
CA ASP A 165 -7.22 25.20 19.24
C ASP A 165 -7.72 24.15 18.22
N GLY A 166 -8.03 22.93 18.69
CA GLY A 166 -8.48 21.81 17.84
C GLY A 166 -7.38 21.04 17.11
N HIS A 167 -6.11 21.39 17.29
CA HIS A 167 -4.94 20.81 16.62
C HIS A 167 -4.06 20.02 17.58
N CYS A 168 -3.26 19.11 17.03
CA CYS A 168 -2.36 18.24 17.76
C CYS A 168 -1.13 19.02 18.27
N GLU A 169 -0.61 18.66 19.45
CA GLU A 169 0.64 19.24 19.97
C GLU A 169 1.87 18.97 19.10
N ILE A 170 1.86 17.90 18.31
CA ILE A 170 3.00 17.51 17.46
C ILE A 170 3.13 18.45 16.26
N SER A 171 2.01 18.93 15.73
CA SER A 171 2.02 19.90 14.64
C SER A 171 0.66 20.60 14.55
N PRO A 172 0.63 21.93 14.36
CA PRO A 172 -0.59 22.69 14.12
C PRO A 172 -1.29 22.28 12.81
N ASP A 173 -0.61 21.61 11.87
CA ASP A 173 -1.24 21.14 10.62
C ASP A 173 -2.10 19.88 10.83
N ILE A 174 -1.92 19.19 11.96
CA ILE A 174 -2.62 17.95 12.26
C ILE A 174 -3.83 18.26 13.14
N LYS A 175 -5.03 18.19 12.56
CA LYS A 175 -6.27 18.28 13.33
C LYS A 175 -6.38 17.14 14.34
N CYS A 176 -6.65 17.46 15.60
CA CYS A 176 -6.75 16.47 16.67
C CYS A 176 -7.84 15.43 16.34
N ALA A 177 -7.46 14.14 16.35
CA ALA A 177 -8.39 13.06 16.04
C ALA A 177 -9.63 13.07 16.96
N TRP A 178 -9.45 13.31 18.26
CA TRP A 178 -10.54 13.32 19.24
C TRP A 178 -11.47 14.52 19.13
N VAL A 179 -10.94 15.70 18.80
CA VAL A 179 -11.79 16.86 18.47
C VAL A 179 -12.63 16.55 17.23
N ARG A 180 -12.04 15.95 16.20
CA ARG A 180 -12.77 15.54 15.00
C ARG A 180 -13.84 14.48 15.29
N ILE A 181 -13.54 13.49 16.14
CA ILE A 181 -14.50 12.45 16.57
C ILE A 181 -15.66 13.11 17.30
N TYR A 182 -15.38 13.97 18.29
CA TYR A 182 -16.39 14.68 19.06
C TYR A 182 -17.32 15.50 18.15
N GLU A 183 -16.77 16.35 17.28
CA GLU A 183 -17.57 17.18 16.36
C GLU A 183 -18.40 16.32 15.39
N ARG A 184 -17.84 15.19 14.93
CA ARG A 184 -18.56 14.26 14.06
C ARG A 184 -19.71 13.59 14.78
N MET A 185 -19.51 13.13 16.02
CA MET A 185 -20.53 12.48 16.84
C MET A 185 -21.62 13.48 17.25
N LYS A 186 -21.25 14.73 17.56
CA LYS A 186 -22.19 15.84 17.78
C LYS A 186 -23.07 16.09 16.57
N LYS A 187 -22.47 16.18 15.38
CA LYS A 187 -23.22 16.34 14.12
C LYS A 187 -24.18 15.18 13.82
N LEU A 188 -23.90 13.98 14.34
CA LEU A 188 -24.74 12.80 14.19
C LEU A 188 -25.79 12.65 15.28
N ASP A 189 -25.82 13.54 16.28
CA ASP A 189 -26.65 13.40 17.48
C ASP A 189 -26.38 12.09 18.26
N ARG A 190 -25.11 11.67 18.30
CA ARG A 190 -24.66 10.42 18.96
C ARG A 190 -23.63 10.67 20.07
N LEU A 191 -23.57 11.87 20.64
CA LEU A 191 -22.60 12.19 21.70
C LEU A 191 -22.75 11.32 22.94
N GLN A 192 -23.98 10.93 23.28
CA GLN A 192 -24.24 10.08 24.44
C GLN A 192 -23.49 8.74 24.33
N GLU A 193 -23.51 8.10 23.16
CA GLU A 193 -22.77 6.86 22.92
C GLU A 193 -21.25 7.03 23.11
N LEU A 194 -20.71 8.19 22.72
CA LEU A 194 -19.28 8.48 22.88
C LEU A 194 -18.89 8.60 24.37
N CYS A 195 -19.81 9.08 25.22
CA CYS A 195 -19.61 9.19 26.66
C CYS A 195 -19.80 7.87 27.41
N GLU A 196 -20.71 7.01 26.92
CA GLU A 196 -21.03 5.73 27.55
C GLU A 196 -20.03 4.62 27.20
N VAL A 197 -19.39 4.71 26.03
CA VAL A 197 -18.49 3.67 25.54
C VAL A 197 -17.03 4.00 25.86
N THR A 198 -16.45 3.30 26.83
CA THR A 198 -15.00 3.21 26.98
C THR A 198 -14.46 2.06 26.14
N LEU A 199 -13.51 2.36 25.24
CA LEU A 199 -12.81 1.32 24.50
C LEU A 199 -11.83 0.61 25.43
N GLU A 200 -11.95 -0.70 25.51
CA GLU A 200 -10.94 -1.54 26.17
C GLU A 200 -9.56 -1.38 25.53
N ALA A 201 -8.52 -1.77 26.26
CA ALA A 201 -7.18 -1.87 25.72
C ALA A 201 -7.21 -2.69 24.42
N LYS A 202 -6.64 -2.13 23.35
CA LYS A 202 -6.69 -2.77 22.05
C LYS A 202 -5.93 -4.10 22.08
N ASP A 203 -6.62 -5.16 21.69
CA ASP A 203 -6.01 -6.44 21.39
C ASP A 203 -5.19 -6.34 20.09
N TRP A 204 -3.87 -6.48 20.24
CA TRP A 204 -2.91 -6.46 19.14
C TRP A 204 -2.56 -7.85 18.61
N SER A 205 -3.06 -8.93 19.22
CA SER A 205 -2.83 -10.30 18.73
C SER A 205 -3.36 -10.48 17.30
N ALA A 206 -4.52 -9.88 16.98
CA ALA A 206 -5.09 -9.84 15.63
C ALA A 206 -4.25 -9.05 14.60
N SER A 207 -3.22 -8.33 15.03
CA SER A 207 -2.29 -7.58 14.16
C SER A 207 -0.93 -8.25 13.99
N GLN A 208 -0.72 -9.44 14.58
CA GLN A 208 0.53 -10.20 14.40
C GLN A 208 0.76 -10.56 12.94
N LYS A 209 2.01 -10.48 12.47
CA LYS A 209 2.42 -10.80 11.10
C LYS A 209 3.22 -12.12 11.08
N PRO A 210 3.13 -12.95 10.03
CA PRO A 210 2.21 -12.87 8.88
C PRO A 210 0.76 -13.24 9.27
N ARG A 211 -0.22 -12.80 8.46
CA ARG A 211 -1.65 -13.08 8.66
C ARG A 211 -2.19 -13.93 7.53
N THR A 212 -3.12 -14.82 7.85
CA THR A 212 -3.80 -15.68 6.88
C THR A 212 -5.28 -15.76 7.20
N LEU A 213 -6.12 -15.70 6.17
CA LEU A 213 -7.56 -15.90 6.28
C LEU A 213 -8.04 -16.69 5.06
N VAL A 214 -8.77 -17.77 5.28
CA VAL A 214 -9.43 -18.55 4.22
C VAL A 214 -10.93 -18.32 4.34
N THR A 215 -11.53 -17.70 3.32
CA THR A 215 -12.98 -17.38 3.29
C THR A 215 -13.81 -18.38 2.51
N ARG A 216 -13.18 -19.39 1.88
CA ARG A 216 -13.86 -20.47 1.19
C ARG A 216 -14.65 -21.31 2.21
N GLU A 217 -15.90 -21.62 1.88
CA GLU A 217 -16.66 -22.64 2.61
C GLU A 217 -15.97 -24.00 2.48
N GLU A 218 -15.69 -24.63 3.61
CA GLU A 218 -15.26 -26.03 3.63
C GLU A 218 -16.42 -26.88 3.13
N LYS A 219 -16.23 -27.53 1.97
CA LYS A 219 -17.15 -28.58 1.53
C LYS A 219 -17.06 -29.71 2.56
N LYS A 220 -18.10 -29.88 3.39
CA LYS A 220 -18.26 -31.07 4.21
C LYS A 220 -18.19 -32.29 3.28
N LYS A 221 -17.19 -33.15 3.50
CA LYS A 221 -17.08 -34.44 2.82
C LYS A 221 -18.20 -35.37 3.28
#